data_AF-A0A660V2A5-F1
#
_entry.id   AF-A0A660V2A5-F1
#
_cell.length_a   1.000
_cell.length_b   1.000
_cell.length_c   1.000
_cell.angle_alpha   90.00
_cell.angle_beta   90.00
_cell.angle_gamma   90.00
#
_symmetry.space_group_name_H-M   'P 1'
#
loop_
_entity.id
_entity.type
_entity.pdbx_description
1 polymer ?
#
loop_
_entity_poly.entity_id
_entity_poly.type
_entity_poly.pdbx_seq_one_letter_code
_entity_poly.pdbx_strand_id
1 'polypeptide(L)'
;MKHLIILSVLFFAGSAFATDYLIEDGDVFGVLSLYDYDTLLMTGGTGHDLGLGGWSTGTIEDTDPLNIAETEGGIWEMSVAAYSELTINGGEFYEIVGGQYSTINLHGGDIFGSLMVEHTTTWVNIFGYGFNNDPFPGSPLTGFWADDTPFSINLVDSAISTYDQLIFHEIPEPATLLLFGLGGLLLRKKR
;
A
#
# COMPACT_ATOMS: atom_id res chain seq x y z
N MET A 1 47.97 -27.78 5.92
CA MET A 1 47.49 -27.11 4.70
C MET A 1 46.72 -28.11 3.86
N LYS A 2 45.39 -27.97 3.81
CA LYS A 2 44.52 -28.40 2.71
C LYS A 2 43.14 -27.79 2.98
N HIS A 3 42.84 -26.78 2.19
CA HIS A 3 41.63 -25.98 2.23
C HIS A 3 40.41 -26.86 1.93
N LEU A 4 39.37 -26.75 2.75
CA LEU A 4 38.03 -27.16 2.38
C LEU A 4 37.09 -26.02 2.77
N ILE A 5 37.10 -24.96 1.97
CA ILE A 5 36.07 -23.93 2.01
C ILE A 5 34.90 -24.51 1.21
N ILE A 6 33.89 -25.01 1.92
CA ILE A 6 32.61 -25.40 1.32
C ILE A 6 31.86 -24.10 1.05
N LEU A 7 31.89 -23.67 -0.21
CA LEU A 7 31.14 -22.53 -0.71
C LEU A 7 29.69 -22.99 -0.98
N SER A 8 28.83 -22.83 0.03
CA SER A 8 27.38 -23.05 -0.11
C SER A 8 26.74 -21.81 -0.74
N VAL A 9 26.85 -21.66 -2.06
CA VAL A 9 26.01 -20.69 -2.79
C VAL A 9 24.62 -21.31 -2.91
N LEU A 10 23.74 -20.95 -1.99
CA LEU A 10 22.31 -21.18 -2.13
C LEU A 10 21.82 -20.36 -3.33
N PHE A 11 21.49 -21.05 -4.42
CA PHE A 11 20.66 -20.53 -5.49
C PHE A 11 19.30 -20.14 -4.89
N PHE A 12 19.14 -18.89 -4.49
CA PHE A 12 17.81 -18.27 -4.46
C PHE A 12 17.39 -18.10 -5.93
N ALA A 13 16.81 -19.15 -6.49
CA ALA A 13 15.95 -18.99 -7.66
C ALA A 13 14.73 -18.22 -7.16
N GLY A 14 14.80 -16.89 -7.22
CA GLY A 14 13.63 -16.05 -7.03
C GLY A 14 12.60 -16.49 -8.06
N SER A 15 11.42 -16.86 -7.58
CA SER A 15 10.25 -17.07 -8.45
C SER A 15 10.02 -15.75 -9.18
N ALA A 16 10.47 -15.64 -10.42
CA ALA A 16 10.07 -14.54 -11.29
C ALA A 16 8.58 -14.77 -11.58
N PHE A 17 7.72 -14.13 -10.80
CA PHE A 17 6.33 -13.99 -11.18
C PHE A 17 6.34 -13.08 -12.42
N ALA A 18 5.94 -13.64 -13.56
CA ALA A 18 5.71 -12.83 -14.74
C ALA A 18 4.48 -11.96 -14.45
N THR A 19 4.68 -10.65 -14.49
CA THR A 19 3.61 -9.66 -14.44
C THR A 19 3.32 -9.19 -15.87
N ASP A 20 2.08 -8.83 -16.18
CA ASP A 20 1.71 -8.33 -17.51
C ASP A 20 2.28 -6.92 -17.73
N TYR A 21 2.27 -6.11 -16.68
CA TYR A 21 2.87 -4.78 -16.63
C TYR A 21 3.92 -4.71 -15.54
N LEU A 22 5.14 -4.36 -15.91
CA LEU A 22 6.25 -4.03 -15.02
C LEU A 22 6.60 -2.57 -15.26
N ILE A 23 6.50 -1.75 -14.21
CA ILE A 23 6.89 -0.34 -14.21
C ILE A 23 8.05 -0.17 -13.22
N GLU A 24 9.17 0.32 -13.69
CA GLU A 24 10.40 0.48 -12.92
C GLU A 24 10.78 1.96 -12.78
N ASP A 25 11.81 2.23 -11.97
CA ASP A 25 12.37 3.57 -11.77
C ASP A 25 12.68 4.27 -13.11
N GLY A 26 12.16 5.48 -13.27
CA GLY A 26 12.29 6.29 -14.49
C GLY A 26 11.31 5.97 -15.63
N ASP A 27 10.45 4.96 -15.50
CA ASP A 27 9.38 4.71 -16.47
C ASP A 27 8.26 5.77 -16.34
N VAL A 28 7.64 6.12 -17.47
CA VAL A 28 6.51 7.06 -17.54
C VAL A 28 5.39 6.44 -18.37
N PHE A 29 4.28 6.02 -17.75
CA PHE A 29 3.20 5.35 -18.48
C PHE A 29 2.03 6.27 -18.88
N GLY A 30 1.94 7.48 -18.32
CA GLY A 30 0.84 8.40 -18.62
C GLY A 30 -0.50 7.83 -18.15
N VAL A 31 -1.28 7.22 -19.04
CA VAL A 31 -2.57 6.60 -18.71
C VAL A 31 -2.47 5.09 -18.96
N LEU A 32 -2.73 4.29 -17.94
CA LEU A 32 -2.72 2.84 -17.99
C LEU A 32 -4.02 2.27 -17.40
N SER A 33 -4.58 1.26 -18.05
CA SER A 33 -5.73 0.52 -17.54
C SER A 33 -5.51 -0.97 -17.71
N LEU A 34 -5.65 -1.70 -16.61
CA LEU A 34 -5.58 -3.14 -16.52
C LEU A 34 -6.98 -3.75 -16.68
N TYR A 35 -7.08 -4.84 -17.44
CA TYR A 35 -8.32 -5.55 -17.72
C TYR A 35 -8.13 -7.06 -17.60
N ASP A 36 -9.24 -7.79 -17.45
CA ASP A 36 -9.30 -9.25 -17.65
C ASP A 36 -8.16 -10.07 -17.01
N TYR A 37 -7.99 -9.90 -15.69
CA TYR A 37 -6.96 -10.58 -14.87
C TYR A 37 -5.52 -10.10 -15.08
N ASP A 38 -5.31 -8.94 -15.70
CA ASP A 38 -3.99 -8.32 -15.83
C ASP A 38 -3.32 -8.15 -14.45
N THR A 39 -2.00 -8.27 -14.46
CA THR A 39 -1.14 -8.12 -13.29
C THR A 39 -0.16 -6.96 -13.44
N LEU A 40 -0.02 -6.14 -12.39
CA LEU A 40 0.94 -5.03 -12.32
C LEU A 40 1.91 -5.23 -11.16
N LEU A 41 3.20 -5.01 -11.44
CA LEU A 41 4.21 -4.70 -10.44
C LEU A 41 4.84 -3.35 -10.76
N MET A 42 4.79 -2.43 -9.80
CA MET A 42 5.44 -1.12 -9.90
C MET A 42 6.46 -0.97 -8.78
N THR A 43 7.70 -0.61 -9.13
CA THR A 43 8.82 -0.44 -8.18
C THR A 43 9.45 0.95 -8.21
N GLY A 44 8.85 1.87 -8.97
CA GLY A 44 9.27 3.25 -9.20
C GLY A 44 8.51 3.83 -10.39
N GLY A 45 8.95 4.97 -10.91
CA GLY A 45 8.38 5.60 -12.10
C GLY A 45 7.11 6.42 -11.81
N THR A 46 6.49 6.95 -12.86
CA THR A 46 5.37 7.87 -12.74
C THR A 46 4.23 7.60 -13.73
N GLY A 47 3.03 7.99 -13.33
CA GLY A 47 1.85 7.96 -14.19
C GLY A 47 0.86 9.05 -13.84
N HIS A 48 -0.02 9.35 -14.78
CA HIS A 48 -1.17 10.21 -14.54
C HIS A 48 -2.35 9.37 -14.05
N ASP A 49 -2.87 8.44 -14.87
CA ASP A 49 -4.04 7.64 -14.51
C ASP A 49 -3.70 6.15 -14.48
N LEU A 50 -3.99 5.47 -13.37
CA LEU A 50 -3.92 4.01 -13.26
C LEU A 50 -5.28 3.41 -12.90
N GLY A 51 -5.84 2.62 -13.81
CA GLY A 51 -7.09 1.88 -13.60
C GLY A 51 -6.86 0.38 -13.46
N LEU A 52 -7.47 -0.25 -12.46
CA LEU A 52 -7.54 -1.71 -12.32
C LEU A 52 -8.99 -2.17 -12.43
N GLY A 53 -9.30 -2.97 -13.46
CA GLY A 53 -10.63 -3.53 -13.69
C GLY A 53 -10.60 -5.00 -14.06
N GLY A 54 -11.75 -5.68 -13.95
CA GLY A 54 -11.93 -7.03 -14.47
C GLY A 54 -11.04 -8.07 -13.79
N TRP A 55 -11.10 -8.16 -12.45
CA TRP A 55 -10.32 -9.12 -11.65
C TRP A 55 -8.79 -8.94 -11.76
N SER A 56 -8.33 -7.75 -12.11
CA SER A 56 -6.91 -7.44 -12.19
C SER A 56 -6.27 -7.37 -10.80
N THR A 57 -4.95 -7.54 -10.73
CA THR A 57 -4.20 -7.38 -9.49
C THR A 57 -3.01 -6.46 -9.67
N GLY A 58 -2.70 -5.63 -8.66
CA GLY A 58 -1.55 -4.74 -8.70
C GLY A 58 -0.79 -4.74 -7.38
N THR A 59 0.53 -4.62 -7.47
CA THR A 59 1.41 -4.30 -6.33
C THR A 59 2.26 -3.09 -6.67
N ILE A 60 2.22 -2.08 -5.81
CA ILE A 60 3.05 -0.87 -5.92
C ILE A 60 3.96 -0.83 -4.71
N GLU A 61 5.26 -1.01 -4.97
CA GLU A 61 6.30 -0.93 -3.95
C GLU A 61 6.77 0.52 -3.76
N ASP A 62 6.84 1.29 -4.84
CA ASP A 62 7.23 2.70 -4.81
C ASP A 62 6.80 3.43 -6.10
N THR A 63 6.91 4.76 -6.08
CA THR A 63 6.75 5.65 -7.24
C THR A 63 7.83 6.73 -7.20
N ASP A 64 7.98 7.48 -8.29
CA ASP A 64 8.68 8.77 -8.22
C ASP A 64 7.91 9.72 -7.27
N PRO A 65 8.57 10.71 -6.61
CA PRO A 65 7.89 11.67 -5.74
C PRO A 65 6.86 12.52 -6.50
N LEU A 66 5.68 12.73 -5.92
CA LEU A 66 4.60 13.51 -6.48
C LEU A 66 4.86 15.02 -6.36
N ASN A 67 4.93 15.71 -7.49
CA ASN A 67 4.98 17.16 -7.57
C ASN A 67 3.57 17.73 -7.81
N ILE A 68 2.88 18.03 -6.71
CA ILE A 68 1.51 18.57 -6.71
C ILE A 68 1.39 19.89 -7.51
N ALA A 69 2.46 20.67 -7.60
CA ALA A 69 2.42 21.97 -8.29
C ALA A 69 2.45 21.84 -9.82
N GLU A 70 3.02 20.75 -10.33
CA GLU A 70 3.28 20.57 -11.77
C GLU A 70 2.52 19.38 -12.37
N THR A 71 1.76 18.63 -11.56
CA THR A 71 1.05 17.40 -11.99
C THR A 71 1.99 16.35 -12.59
N GLU A 72 3.19 16.25 -12.01
CA GLU A 72 4.24 15.33 -12.41
C GLU A 72 4.66 14.47 -11.21
N GLY A 73 5.24 13.29 -11.46
CA GLY A 73 5.66 12.39 -10.38
C GLY A 73 4.50 11.63 -9.74
N GLY A 74 4.80 10.58 -9.00
CA GLY A 74 3.79 9.73 -8.36
C GLY A 74 2.79 9.12 -9.33
N ILE A 75 1.59 8.85 -8.82
CA ILE A 75 0.38 8.59 -9.61
C ILE A 75 -0.68 9.63 -9.24
N TRP A 76 -1.20 10.34 -10.26
CA TRP A 76 -2.19 11.39 -10.02
C TRP A 76 -3.56 10.81 -9.66
N GLU A 77 -4.15 9.99 -10.52
CA GLU A 77 -5.46 9.41 -10.33
C GLU A 77 -5.37 7.89 -10.38
N MET A 78 -5.94 7.24 -9.38
CA MET A 78 -6.01 5.80 -9.31
C MET A 78 -7.43 5.32 -9.08
N SER A 79 -7.86 4.34 -9.89
CA SER A 79 -9.16 3.69 -9.73
C SER A 79 -9.02 2.18 -9.65
N VAL A 80 -9.63 1.57 -8.63
CA VAL A 80 -9.66 0.10 -8.46
C VAL A 80 -11.11 -0.33 -8.45
N ALA A 81 -11.49 -1.18 -9.39
CA ALA A 81 -12.88 -1.59 -9.60
C ALA A 81 -13.02 -3.03 -10.08
N ALA A 82 -14.27 -3.48 -10.19
CA ALA A 82 -14.67 -4.73 -10.83
C ALA A 82 -13.89 -5.96 -10.33
N TYR A 83 -13.98 -6.23 -9.01
CA TYR A 83 -13.33 -7.37 -8.35
C TYR A 83 -11.80 -7.37 -8.37
N SER A 84 -11.17 -6.22 -8.66
CA SER A 84 -9.71 -6.10 -8.68
C SER A 84 -9.15 -5.89 -7.28
N GLU A 85 -7.88 -6.25 -7.10
CA GLU A 85 -7.15 -6.08 -5.85
C GLU A 85 -5.88 -5.26 -6.07
N LEU A 86 -5.63 -4.29 -5.19
CA LEU A 86 -4.42 -3.47 -5.22
C LEU A 86 -3.74 -3.51 -3.86
N THR A 87 -2.43 -3.73 -3.86
CA THR A 87 -1.57 -3.62 -2.68
C THR A 87 -0.57 -2.49 -2.86
N ILE A 88 -0.52 -1.57 -1.89
CA ILE A 88 0.39 -0.43 -1.86
C ILE A 88 1.30 -0.56 -0.64
N ASN A 89 2.60 -0.69 -0.89
CA ASN A 89 3.64 -0.75 0.16
C ASN A 89 4.38 0.58 0.31
N GLY A 90 4.37 1.44 -0.72
CA GLY A 90 5.06 2.72 -0.77
C GLY A 90 4.59 3.57 -1.96
N GLY A 91 5.30 4.66 -2.22
CA GLY A 91 4.98 5.62 -3.28
C GLY A 91 4.06 6.76 -2.86
N GLU A 92 3.83 7.67 -3.81
CA GLU A 92 3.11 8.92 -3.63
C GLU A 92 1.94 9.03 -4.63
N PHE A 93 0.75 9.33 -4.10
CA PHE A 93 -0.51 9.34 -4.84
C PHE A 93 -1.25 10.66 -4.60
N TYR A 94 -1.89 11.20 -5.63
CA TYR A 94 -2.81 12.32 -5.42
C TYR A 94 -4.19 11.82 -5.00
N GLU A 95 -4.83 10.97 -5.81
CA GLU A 95 -6.17 10.45 -5.52
C GLU A 95 -6.26 8.93 -5.73
N ILE A 96 -6.95 8.25 -4.80
CA ILE A 96 -7.30 6.83 -4.90
C ILE A 96 -8.81 6.65 -4.73
N VAL A 97 -9.42 5.99 -5.71
CA VAL A 97 -10.86 5.68 -5.72
C VAL A 97 -11.10 4.17 -5.80
N GLY A 98 -11.85 3.64 -4.84
CA GLY A 98 -12.29 2.26 -4.83
C GLY A 98 -13.76 2.10 -5.23
N GLY A 99 -14.07 1.14 -6.10
CA GLY A 99 -15.44 0.81 -6.51
C GLY A 99 -15.69 -0.68 -6.77
N GLN A 100 -16.96 -1.04 -6.94
CA GLN A 100 -17.42 -2.32 -7.52
C GLN A 100 -16.65 -3.59 -7.06
N TYR A 101 -16.81 -4.00 -5.81
CA TYR A 101 -16.22 -5.24 -5.26
C TYR A 101 -14.69 -5.28 -5.23
N SER A 102 -14.01 -4.13 -5.33
CA SER A 102 -12.55 -4.10 -5.24
C SER A 102 -12.06 -4.20 -3.79
N THR A 103 -10.77 -4.51 -3.66
CA THR A 103 -10.05 -4.48 -2.39
C THR A 103 -8.76 -3.68 -2.55
N ILE A 104 -8.51 -2.75 -1.64
CA ILE A 104 -7.28 -1.96 -1.60
C ILE A 104 -6.58 -2.24 -0.26
N ASN A 105 -5.30 -2.62 -0.30
CA ASN A 105 -4.49 -2.91 0.87
C ASN A 105 -3.38 -1.85 0.99
N LEU A 106 -3.42 -1.04 2.05
CA LEU A 106 -2.46 0.02 2.31
C LEU A 106 -1.51 -0.38 3.45
N HIS A 107 -0.24 -0.59 3.10
CA HIS A 107 0.85 -0.89 4.04
C HIS A 107 1.83 0.28 4.22
N GLY A 108 1.78 1.26 3.32
CA GLY A 108 2.64 2.44 3.31
C GLY A 108 2.25 3.43 2.22
N GLY A 109 3.14 4.39 1.93
CA GLY A 109 2.95 5.45 0.95
C GLY A 109 2.23 6.68 1.49
N ASP A 110 2.12 7.69 0.65
CA ASP A 110 1.49 8.99 0.95
C ASP A 110 0.38 9.31 -0.05
N ILE A 111 -0.79 9.70 0.47
CA ILE A 111 -1.96 10.13 -0.32
C ILE A 111 -2.19 11.62 -0.04
N PHE A 112 -1.83 12.47 -0.98
CA PHE A 112 -1.85 13.93 -0.79
C PHE A 112 -3.23 14.56 -0.99
N GLY A 113 -4.01 14.03 -1.93
CA GLY A 113 -5.37 14.46 -2.23
C GLY A 113 -6.36 13.71 -1.37
N SER A 114 -6.98 12.65 -1.91
CA SER A 114 -8.12 11.96 -1.30
C SER A 114 -8.08 10.45 -1.46
N LEU A 115 -8.64 9.78 -0.46
CA LEU A 115 -9.11 8.40 -0.55
C LEU A 115 -10.64 8.39 -0.54
N MET A 116 -11.25 7.76 -1.53
CA MET A 116 -12.70 7.68 -1.68
C MET A 116 -13.16 6.25 -2.00
N VAL A 117 -14.29 5.84 -1.43
CA VAL A 117 -14.96 4.58 -1.78
C VAL A 117 -16.39 4.86 -2.25
N GLU A 118 -16.74 4.36 -3.43
CA GLU A 118 -18.01 4.67 -4.09
C GLU A 118 -19.10 3.62 -3.84
N HIS A 119 -18.74 2.40 -3.44
CA HIS A 119 -19.65 1.26 -3.35
C HIS A 119 -19.47 0.50 -2.05
N THR A 120 -20.58 0.08 -1.41
CA THR A 120 -20.59 -0.69 -0.15
C THR A 120 -20.06 -2.12 -0.26
N THR A 121 -19.62 -2.50 -1.46
CA THR A 121 -19.00 -3.79 -1.74
C THR A 121 -17.48 -3.70 -1.83
N THR A 122 -16.93 -2.49 -1.71
CA THR A 122 -15.49 -2.21 -1.79
C THR A 122 -14.94 -2.00 -0.40
N TRP A 123 -13.73 -2.50 -0.15
CA TRP A 123 -13.09 -2.39 1.16
C TRP A 123 -11.66 -1.88 1.02
N VAL A 124 -11.25 -1.02 1.96
CA VAL A 124 -9.86 -0.60 2.10
C VAL A 124 -9.33 -1.13 3.42
N ASN A 125 -8.29 -1.95 3.34
CA ASN A 125 -7.55 -2.45 4.49
C ASN A 125 -6.38 -1.51 4.76
N ILE A 126 -6.28 -0.99 5.99
CA ILE A 126 -5.18 -0.12 6.40
C ILE A 126 -4.37 -0.83 7.48
N PHE A 127 -3.10 -1.07 7.21
CA PHE A 127 -2.18 -1.79 8.09
C PHE A 127 -1.25 -0.80 8.78
N GLY A 128 -1.39 -0.65 10.08
CA GLY A 128 -0.68 0.38 10.84
C GLY A 128 -1.07 0.39 12.31
N TYR A 129 -0.78 1.48 13.00
CA TYR A 129 -1.16 1.65 14.39
C TYR A 129 -1.38 3.12 14.75
N GLY A 130 -1.92 3.37 15.95
CA GLY A 130 -2.15 4.74 16.44
C GLY A 130 -3.22 5.50 15.65
N PHE A 131 -4.18 4.78 15.04
CA PHE A 131 -5.24 5.36 14.23
C PHE A 131 -6.04 6.41 15.00
N ASN A 132 -6.15 7.60 14.41
CA ASN A 132 -6.96 8.68 14.94
C ASN A 132 -7.76 9.33 13.82
N ASN A 133 -9.08 9.33 14.01
CA ASN A 133 -10.02 10.08 13.20
C ASN A 133 -10.62 11.17 14.10
N ASP A 134 -10.10 12.39 13.99
CA ASP A 134 -10.57 13.51 14.81
C ASP A 134 -12.04 13.82 14.46
N PRO A 135 -12.96 13.94 15.44
CA PRO A 135 -14.38 14.14 15.19
C PRO A 135 -14.77 15.38 14.38
N PHE A 136 -13.85 16.29 14.04
CA PHE A 136 -14.20 17.44 13.22
C PHE A 136 -14.40 17.04 11.76
N PRO A 137 -15.54 17.40 11.15
CA PRO A 137 -15.77 17.18 9.72
C PRO A 137 -14.61 17.73 8.88
N GLY A 138 -14.03 16.88 8.04
CA GLY A 138 -12.88 17.22 7.19
C GLY A 138 -11.50 17.02 7.83
N SER A 139 -11.42 16.45 9.04
CA SER A 139 -10.14 16.04 9.60
C SER A 139 -9.61 14.80 8.88
N PRO A 140 -8.31 14.74 8.57
CA PRO A 140 -7.73 13.53 7.99
C PRO A 140 -7.72 12.39 8.99
N LEU A 141 -7.82 11.17 8.47
CA LEU A 141 -7.42 9.98 9.20
C LEU A 141 -5.91 9.99 9.35
N THR A 142 -5.43 9.89 10.58
CA THR A 142 -4.00 9.90 10.90
C THR A 142 -3.58 8.62 11.60
N GLY A 143 -2.30 8.30 11.56
CA GLY A 143 -1.71 7.14 12.23
C GLY A 143 -0.26 6.96 11.85
N PHE A 144 0.25 5.76 12.07
CA PHE A 144 1.61 5.35 11.72
C PHE A 144 1.59 4.05 10.93
N TRP A 145 2.42 3.97 9.89
CA TRP A 145 2.75 2.73 9.22
C TRP A 145 3.60 1.81 10.12
N ALA A 146 3.84 0.58 9.69
CA ALA A 146 4.56 -0.41 10.48
C ALA A 146 6.04 -0.04 10.76
N ASP A 147 6.60 0.90 9.99
CA ASP A 147 7.97 1.39 10.06
C ASP A 147 8.10 2.71 10.87
N ASP A 148 7.05 3.09 11.60
CA ASP A 148 6.93 4.33 12.37
C ASP A 148 6.81 5.62 11.52
N THR A 149 6.62 5.50 10.20
CA THR A 149 6.33 6.64 9.33
C THR A 149 4.89 7.13 9.57
N PRO A 150 4.67 8.42 9.92
CA PRO A 150 3.34 8.95 10.12
C PRO A 150 2.61 9.11 8.78
N PHE A 151 1.29 8.91 8.78
CA PHE A 151 0.44 9.21 7.63
C PHE A 151 -0.72 10.13 8.00
N SER A 152 -1.27 10.79 6.97
CA SER A 152 -2.45 11.65 7.05
C SER A 152 -3.24 11.55 5.76
N ILE A 153 -4.39 10.86 5.80
CA ILE A 153 -5.21 10.57 4.63
C ILE A 153 -6.51 11.38 4.72
N ASN A 154 -6.80 12.22 3.73
CA ASN A 154 -8.10 12.87 3.63
C ASN A 154 -9.13 11.89 3.09
N LEU A 155 -10.13 11.57 3.90
CA LEU A 155 -11.24 10.73 3.49
C LEU A 155 -12.33 11.61 2.86
N VAL A 156 -12.75 11.27 1.64
CA VAL A 156 -13.84 11.96 0.95
C VAL A 156 -15.01 11.00 0.79
N ASP A 157 -16.19 11.46 1.21
CA ASP A 157 -17.42 10.70 1.04
C ASP A 157 -18.02 10.95 -0.35
N SER A 158 -18.58 9.90 -0.93
CA SER A 158 -19.36 9.96 -2.17
C SER A 158 -20.85 9.80 -1.84
N ALA A 159 -21.54 8.84 -2.48
CA ALA A 159 -22.88 8.43 -2.09
C ALA A 159 -22.92 7.67 -0.74
N ILE A 160 -21.76 7.24 -0.23
CA ILE A 160 -21.57 6.50 1.02
C ILE A 160 -20.39 7.08 1.80
N SER A 161 -20.29 6.75 3.08
CA SER A 161 -19.13 7.12 3.87
C SER A 161 -17.93 6.24 3.55
N THR A 162 -16.81 6.85 3.18
CA THR A 162 -15.55 6.13 2.94
C THR A 162 -15.02 5.50 4.23
N TYR A 163 -15.20 6.19 5.37
CA TYR A 163 -14.77 5.69 6.67
C TYR A 163 -15.43 4.36 7.05
N ASP A 164 -16.71 4.20 6.73
CA ASP A 164 -17.46 2.97 7.02
C ASP A 164 -16.97 1.76 6.20
N GLN A 165 -16.16 1.99 5.15
CA GLN A 165 -15.58 0.96 4.28
C GLN A 165 -14.10 0.67 4.61
N LEU A 166 -13.58 1.22 5.71
CA LEU A 166 -12.22 0.97 6.17
C LEU A 166 -12.17 -0.21 7.16
N ILE A 167 -11.16 -1.04 7.02
CA ILE A 167 -10.82 -2.10 7.97
C ILE A 167 -9.41 -1.82 8.49
N PHE A 168 -9.30 -1.53 9.79
CA PHE A 168 -8.02 -1.30 10.43
C PHE A 168 -7.40 -2.62 10.90
N HIS A 169 -6.16 -2.86 10.48
CA HIS A 169 -5.34 -3.99 10.92
C HIS A 169 -4.23 -3.44 11.83
N GLU A 170 -4.48 -3.47 13.14
CA GLU A 170 -3.52 -2.98 14.14
C GLU A 170 -2.26 -3.88 14.19
N ILE A 171 -1.13 -3.31 13.78
CA ILE A 171 0.19 -3.92 13.94
C ILE A 171 0.77 -3.49 15.29
N PRO A 172 1.20 -4.41 16.17
CA PRO A 172 1.76 -4.03 17.46
C PRO A 172 2.96 -3.09 17.31
N GLU A 173 2.98 -2.02 18.10
CA GLU A 173 4.10 -1.08 18.13
C GLU A 173 5.43 -1.83 18.34
N PRO A 174 6.53 -1.43 17.67
CA PRO A 174 7.83 -2.10 17.80
C PRO A 174 8.29 -2.26 19.27
N ALA A 175 8.01 -1.26 20.11
CA ALA A 175 8.32 -1.29 21.55
C ALA A 175 7.49 -2.33 22.32
N THR A 176 6.25 -2.59 21.91
CA THR A 176 5.38 -3.61 22.52
C THR A 176 5.95 -5.01 22.27
N LEU A 177 6.41 -5.29 21.05
CA LEU A 177 7.07 -6.55 20.72
C LEU A 177 8.36 -6.74 21.52
N LEU A 178 9.16 -5.68 21.67
CA LEU A 178 10.36 -5.70 22.50
C LEU A 178 10.04 -5.97 23.97
N LEU A 179 8.99 -5.35 24.53
CA LEU A 179 8.55 -5.57 25.90
C LEU A 179 8.10 -7.03 26.12
N PHE A 180 7.34 -7.61 25.19
CA PHE A 180 6.95 -9.02 25.26
C PHE A 180 8.16 -9.97 25.16
N GLY A 181 9.11 -9.67 24.27
CA GLY A 181 10.35 -10.44 24.14
C GLY A 181 11.19 -10.42 25.42
N LEU A 182 11.41 -9.23 25.99
CA LEU A 182 12.15 -9.04 27.24
C LEU A 182 11.40 -9.64 28.44
N GLY A 183 10.09 -9.45 28.52
CA GLY A 183 9.23 -10.05 29.54
C GLY A 183 9.31 -11.58 29.53
N GLY A 184 9.27 -12.19 28.34
CA GLY A 184 9.47 -13.63 28.17
C GLY A 184 10.84 -14.12 28.64
N LEU A 185 11.91 -13.38 28.34
CA LEU A 185 13.27 -13.69 28.80
C LEU A 185 13.40 -13.61 30.33
N LEU A 186 12.79 -12.61 30.96
CA LEU A 186 12.79 -12.45 32.41
C LEU A 186 12.03 -13.58 33.12
N LEU A 187 10.93 -14.05 32.54
CA LEU A 187 10.18 -15.20 33.05
C LEU A 187 10.97 -16.51 32.93
N ARG A 188 11.75 -16.68 31.85
CA ARG A 188 12.59 -17.88 31.65
C ARG A 188 13.70 -18.01 32.70
N LYS A 189 14.26 -16.90 33.21
CA LYS A 189 15.30 -16.94 34.25
C LYS A 189 14.80 -17.29 35.66
N LYS A 190 13.48 -17.34 35.87
CA LYS A 190 12.88 -17.70 37.17
C LYS A 190 12.47 -19.17 37.28
N ARG A 191 12.72 -19.98 36.25
CA ARG A 191 12.62 -21.45 36.28
C ARG A 191 14.01 -22.05 36.18
#